data_AF-A0A7S4RQ42-F1
#
_entry.id   AF-A0A7S4RQ42-F1
#
_cell.length_a   1.000
_cell.length_b   1.000
_cell.length_c   1.000
_cell.angle_alpha   90.00
_cell.angle_beta   90.00
_cell.angle_gamma   90.00
#
_symmetry.space_group_name_H-M   'P 1'
#
loop_
_entity.id
_entity.type
_entity.pdbx_description
1 polymer ?
#
loop_
_entity_poly.entity_id
_entity_poly.type
_entity_poly.pdbx_seq_one_letter_code
_entity_poly.pdbx_strand_id
1 'polypeptide(L)'
;MAPESEYRSMPLVAKEGIPVSLVEFAGRLWNWCKLDDPDPDAPRCNTLGECFSLCSQNANCKSFSYYSGIRVCAFKRQCIYPRVELSPLKDVLGGVTYFKDCAAAIKTTTRASTTSTTPPPQIGATLPPPDSPTAAFSVLGVVFVGALAVACGGVWCRRRRKAPPPSDLEGGGTTDPSSAGAGAPVAPPPDVPSLGRPLGAGSTAAPSPADPGAAGAPLPDVNVHRVVRPDRWCVTPRQLHQFLEQVESAYPDEDPSAYKVVDELIRPRTAALSCSWALMANPEGVEVTHFVTHAWAEGVKSFCRSVLERIDEGGIWICFLANPQSWTSDDLGQLLGVNPFQSPFFLALSRASEVLVVRNDRVNLYTRLWCVFELWAANIEGVPVVTAGSNPPLIDVSAMGYNAVCSSERDTSMLRRAMRSRGSHDDINMWIGRVLFHS
;
A
#
# COMPACT_ATOMS: atom_id res chain seq x y z
N MET A 1 -3.70 34.86 -48.45
CA MET A 1 -2.60 34.33 -49.29
C MET A 1 -1.32 35.04 -48.90
N ALA A 2 -0.36 34.30 -48.37
CA ALA A 2 1.03 34.68 -48.14
C ALA A 2 1.87 33.39 -48.33
N PRO A 3 3.11 33.46 -48.81
CA PRO A 3 3.79 32.30 -49.39
C PRO A 3 4.39 31.34 -48.36
N GLU A 4 4.46 30.06 -48.74
CA GLU A 4 5.30 29.05 -48.09
C GLU A 4 6.78 29.29 -48.42
N SER A 5 7.69 28.97 -47.50
CA SER A 5 9.14 29.03 -47.75
C SER A 5 9.92 27.94 -47.01
N GLU A 6 10.58 27.07 -47.78
CA GLU A 6 11.67 26.14 -47.42
C GLU A 6 11.78 25.67 -45.95
N TYR A 7 11.27 24.47 -45.66
CA TYR A 7 11.89 23.62 -44.62
C TYR A 7 12.90 22.68 -45.29
N ARG A 8 14.20 22.95 -45.12
CA ARG A 8 15.27 22.13 -45.71
C ARG A 8 15.44 20.81 -44.96
N SER A 9 15.50 19.71 -45.69
CA SER A 9 15.83 18.39 -45.17
C SER A 9 17.30 18.30 -44.73
N MET A 10 17.54 17.81 -43.52
CA MET A 10 18.86 17.38 -43.08
C MET A 10 19.01 15.86 -43.28
N PRO A 11 20.16 15.35 -43.76
CA PRO A 11 20.36 13.93 -43.97
C PRO A 11 20.59 13.18 -42.64
N LEU A 12 19.87 12.08 -42.43
CA LEU A 12 20.15 11.13 -41.35
C LEU A 12 21.41 10.33 -41.70
N VAL A 13 22.49 10.56 -40.97
CA VAL A 13 23.72 9.75 -41.07
C VAL A 13 23.51 8.44 -40.31
N ALA A 14 23.34 7.34 -41.04
CA ALA A 14 23.33 6.01 -40.45
C ALA A 14 24.69 5.65 -39.85
N LYS A 15 24.68 4.96 -38.70
CA LYS A 15 25.83 4.21 -38.19
C LYS A 15 25.47 2.74 -38.10
N GLU A 16 26.30 1.91 -38.71
CA GLU A 16 26.11 0.46 -38.80
C GLU A 16 26.69 -0.28 -37.59
N GLY A 17 26.25 -1.54 -37.40
CA GLY A 17 27.06 -2.56 -36.76
C GLY A 17 26.81 -2.84 -35.27
N ILE A 18 25.92 -3.80 -34.98
CA ILE A 18 26.26 -5.17 -34.55
C ILE A 18 24.94 -5.97 -34.40
N PRO A 19 24.77 -7.10 -35.10
CA PRO A 19 23.62 -7.98 -34.89
C PRO A 19 23.88 -8.95 -33.72
N VAL A 20 23.18 -8.77 -32.60
CA VAL A 20 23.05 -9.85 -31.59
C VAL A 20 22.17 -10.94 -32.20
N SER A 21 22.62 -12.19 -32.20
CA SER A 21 21.85 -13.28 -32.81
C SER A 21 20.56 -13.53 -32.03
N LEU A 22 19.49 -13.91 -32.76
CA LEU A 22 18.20 -14.27 -32.14
C LEU A 22 18.34 -15.42 -31.13
N VAL A 23 19.36 -16.28 -31.32
CA VAL A 23 19.72 -17.40 -30.46
C VAL A 23 20.31 -16.94 -29.12
N GLU A 24 21.16 -15.91 -29.11
CA GLU A 24 21.66 -15.31 -27.86
C GLU A 24 20.54 -14.62 -27.07
N PHE A 25 19.63 -13.92 -27.75
CA PHE A 25 18.49 -13.28 -27.09
C PHE A 25 17.55 -14.32 -26.47
N ALA A 26 17.26 -15.40 -27.19
CA ALA A 26 16.49 -16.54 -26.67
C ALA A 26 17.20 -17.22 -25.48
N GLY A 27 18.52 -17.43 -25.55
CA GLY A 27 19.31 -18.02 -24.46
C GLY A 27 19.34 -17.17 -23.18
N ARG A 28 19.30 -15.84 -23.31
CA ARG A 28 19.21 -14.92 -22.16
C ARG A 28 17.79 -14.87 -21.57
N LEU A 29 16.75 -14.97 -22.40
CA LEU A 29 15.36 -15.14 -21.95
C LEU A 29 15.16 -16.45 -21.17
N TRP A 30 15.75 -17.55 -21.63
CA TRP A 30 15.60 -18.87 -21.00
C TRP A 30 16.12 -18.91 -19.55
N ASN A 31 17.19 -18.17 -19.25
CA ASN A 31 17.77 -18.07 -17.91
C ASN A 31 17.07 -17.06 -16.98
N TRP A 32 16.03 -16.34 -17.44
CA TRP A 32 15.36 -15.30 -16.65
C TRP A 32 14.03 -15.74 -16.01
N CYS A 33 13.51 -16.92 -16.35
CA CYS A 33 12.25 -17.47 -15.84
C CYS A 33 12.44 -18.37 -14.60
N LYS A 34 13.08 -17.85 -13.54
CA LYS A 34 13.06 -18.45 -12.19
C LYS A 34 12.25 -17.58 -11.22
N LEU A 35 10.93 -17.73 -11.26
CA LEU A 35 9.98 -17.27 -10.25
C LEU A 35 9.03 -18.43 -9.98
N ASP A 36 9.26 -19.09 -8.84
CA ASP A 36 8.94 -20.50 -8.56
C ASP A 36 9.55 -21.45 -9.61
N ASP A 37 10.25 -22.50 -9.16
CA ASP A 37 10.85 -23.44 -10.11
C ASP A 37 9.73 -24.19 -10.87
N PRO A 38 9.61 -24.04 -12.20
CA PRO A 38 8.64 -24.79 -12.96
C PRO A 38 9.05 -26.26 -12.88
N ASP A 39 8.15 -27.08 -12.35
CA ASP A 39 8.31 -28.53 -12.26
C ASP A 39 8.84 -29.06 -13.61
N PRO A 40 10.06 -29.62 -13.69
CA PRO A 40 10.65 -29.99 -14.98
C PRO A 40 9.87 -31.12 -15.66
N ASP A 41 9.10 -31.87 -14.88
CA ASP A 41 8.19 -32.92 -15.34
C ASP A 41 6.77 -32.38 -15.64
N ALA A 42 6.56 -31.06 -15.63
CA ALA A 42 5.29 -30.44 -15.99
C ALA A 42 4.86 -30.86 -17.41
N PRO A 43 3.76 -31.64 -17.55
CA PRO A 43 3.42 -32.28 -18.81
C PRO A 43 3.07 -31.24 -19.88
N ARG A 44 3.73 -31.35 -21.03
CA ARG A 44 3.41 -30.55 -22.23
C ARG A 44 2.03 -30.96 -22.74
N CYS A 45 1.09 -30.01 -22.77
CA CYS A 45 -0.30 -30.23 -23.12
C CYS A 45 -0.61 -29.53 -24.45
N ASN A 46 -0.91 -30.29 -25.51
CA ASN A 46 -1.19 -29.73 -26.82
C ASN A 46 -2.51 -28.96 -26.86
N THR A 47 -3.46 -29.33 -25.99
CA THR A 47 -4.80 -28.77 -25.90
C THR A 47 -5.21 -28.43 -24.47
N LEU A 48 -6.21 -27.55 -24.34
CA LEU A 48 -6.91 -27.27 -23.09
C LEU A 48 -7.54 -28.52 -22.47
N GLY A 49 -8.04 -29.45 -23.31
CA GLY A 49 -8.67 -30.69 -22.87
C GLY A 49 -7.69 -31.64 -22.17
N GLU A 50 -6.45 -31.73 -22.68
CA GLU A 50 -5.37 -32.46 -22.01
C GLU A 50 -5.07 -31.88 -20.62
N CYS A 51 -4.96 -30.54 -20.50
CA CYS A 51 -4.76 -29.90 -19.20
C CYS A 51 -5.90 -30.17 -18.22
N PHE A 52 -7.15 -30.12 -18.68
CA PHE A 52 -8.32 -30.38 -17.84
C PHE A 52 -8.34 -31.85 -17.38
N SER A 53 -7.98 -32.80 -18.25
CA SER A 53 -7.83 -34.21 -17.91
C SER A 53 -6.71 -34.44 -16.88
N LEU A 54 -5.53 -33.83 -17.09
CA LEU A 54 -4.38 -33.95 -16.18
C LEU A 54 -4.64 -33.30 -14.82
N CYS A 55 -5.26 -32.12 -14.77
CA CYS A 55 -5.69 -31.52 -13.50
C CYS A 55 -6.80 -32.34 -12.83
N SER A 56 -7.70 -32.97 -13.59
CA SER A 56 -8.74 -33.87 -13.05
C SER A 56 -8.13 -35.09 -12.38
N GLN A 57 -7.20 -35.77 -13.05
CA GLN A 57 -6.47 -36.95 -12.54
C GLN A 57 -5.55 -36.61 -11.35
N ASN A 58 -4.92 -35.45 -11.35
CA ASN A 58 -4.03 -35.02 -10.26
C ASN A 58 -4.84 -34.56 -9.02
N ALA A 59 -4.79 -35.34 -7.94
CA ALA A 59 -5.45 -35.01 -6.67
C ALA A 59 -4.97 -33.71 -6.02
N ASN A 60 -3.71 -33.34 -6.28
CA ASN A 60 -3.08 -32.10 -5.77
C ASN A 60 -3.39 -30.88 -6.63
N CYS A 61 -3.87 -31.03 -7.87
CA CYS A 61 -4.32 -29.90 -8.68
C CYS A 61 -5.65 -29.35 -8.15
N LYS A 62 -5.70 -28.04 -7.88
CA LYS A 62 -6.90 -27.30 -7.45
C LYS A 62 -7.32 -26.22 -8.46
N SER A 63 -6.38 -25.69 -9.24
CA SER A 63 -6.62 -24.84 -10.40
C SER A 63 -5.47 -24.97 -11.41
N PHE A 64 -5.66 -24.51 -12.64
CA PHE A 64 -4.58 -24.45 -13.63
C PHE A 64 -4.75 -23.26 -14.58
N SER A 65 -3.64 -22.76 -15.14
CA SER A 65 -3.65 -21.72 -16.19
C SER A 65 -3.10 -22.30 -17.49
N TYR A 66 -3.86 -22.20 -18.59
CA TYR A 66 -3.47 -22.67 -19.93
C TYR A 66 -3.06 -21.50 -20.82
N TYR A 67 -1.83 -21.54 -21.32
CA TYR A 67 -1.27 -20.52 -22.21
C TYR A 67 -1.35 -20.99 -23.67
N SER A 68 -2.43 -20.65 -24.36
CA SER A 68 -2.73 -21.13 -25.72
C SER A 68 -1.63 -20.85 -26.75
N GLY A 69 -0.94 -19.70 -26.63
CA GLY A 69 0.15 -19.31 -27.52
C GLY A 69 1.43 -20.15 -27.41
N ILE A 70 1.64 -20.84 -26.28
CA ILE A 70 2.83 -21.69 -26.03
C ILE A 70 2.49 -23.17 -25.73
N ARG A 71 1.20 -23.52 -25.58
CA ARG A 71 0.71 -24.87 -25.25
C ARG A 71 1.33 -25.45 -23.97
N VAL A 72 1.28 -24.64 -22.90
CA VAL A 72 1.76 -24.98 -21.56
C VAL A 72 0.62 -24.84 -20.55
N CYS A 73 0.61 -25.70 -19.53
CA CYS A 73 -0.28 -25.60 -18.38
C CYS A 73 0.48 -25.52 -17.06
N ALA A 74 0.19 -24.47 -16.28
CA ALA A 74 0.71 -24.29 -14.94
C ALA A 74 -0.35 -24.76 -13.92
N PHE A 75 -0.14 -25.94 -13.33
CA PHE A 75 -1.00 -26.47 -12.27
C PHE A 75 -0.72 -25.80 -10.92
N LYS A 76 -1.77 -25.53 -10.15
CA LYS A 76 -1.71 -24.82 -8.87
C LYS A 76 -2.30 -25.69 -7.76
N ARG A 77 -1.56 -25.83 -6.65
CA ARG A 77 -1.94 -26.66 -5.49
C ARG A 77 -2.94 -25.97 -4.54
N GLN A 78 -3.22 -24.69 -4.76
CA GLN A 78 -4.15 -23.88 -3.95
C GLN A 78 -5.46 -23.61 -4.71
N CYS A 79 -6.56 -23.57 -3.94
CA CYS A 79 -7.87 -23.13 -4.44
C CYS A 79 -7.87 -21.61 -4.57
N ILE A 80 -7.75 -21.12 -5.81
CA ILE A 80 -8.04 -19.73 -6.14
C ILE A 80 -9.56 -19.66 -6.38
N TYR A 81 -10.28 -18.96 -5.52
CA TYR A 81 -11.73 -18.79 -5.69
C TYR A 81 -11.99 -17.65 -6.70
N PRO A 82 -12.78 -17.88 -7.76
CA PRO A 82 -13.20 -16.79 -8.64
C PRO A 82 -14.12 -15.82 -7.88
N ARG A 83 -13.96 -14.52 -8.13
CA ARG A 83 -14.92 -13.51 -7.62
C ARG A 83 -16.21 -13.61 -8.43
N VAL A 84 -17.22 -14.24 -7.83
CA VAL A 84 -18.66 -14.20 -8.17
C VAL A 84 -19.09 -14.90 -9.47
N GLU A 85 -18.26 -14.99 -10.51
CA GLU A 85 -18.59 -15.75 -11.74
C GLU A 85 -17.60 -16.88 -12.04
N LEU A 86 -18.11 -18.02 -12.51
CA LEU A 86 -17.32 -19.19 -12.95
C LEU A 86 -16.60 -19.00 -14.29
N SER A 87 -16.52 -17.75 -14.78
CA SER A 87 -15.86 -17.36 -16.02
C SER A 87 -14.33 -17.55 -15.94
N PRO A 88 -13.66 -18.17 -16.92
CA PRO A 88 -12.21 -18.39 -16.86
C PRO A 88 -11.41 -17.08 -16.85
N LEU A 89 -10.60 -16.88 -15.81
CA LEU A 89 -9.84 -15.64 -15.61
C LEU A 89 -8.59 -15.59 -16.49
N LYS A 90 -8.49 -14.54 -17.32
CA LYS A 90 -7.26 -14.25 -18.08
C LYS A 90 -6.18 -13.67 -17.17
N ASP A 91 -4.96 -14.19 -17.28
CA ASP A 91 -3.78 -13.67 -16.61
C ASP A 91 -2.96 -12.71 -17.51
N VAL A 92 -1.89 -12.14 -16.94
CA VAL A 92 -1.05 -11.10 -17.57
C VAL A 92 -0.28 -11.61 -18.79
N LEU A 93 -0.12 -12.93 -18.95
CA LEU A 93 0.51 -13.56 -20.13
C LEU A 93 -0.52 -14.04 -21.15
N GLY A 94 -1.80 -13.67 -20.99
CA GLY A 94 -2.91 -14.14 -21.81
C GLY A 94 -3.31 -15.60 -21.52
N GLY A 95 -2.76 -16.22 -20.48
CA GLY A 95 -3.17 -17.54 -20.03
C GLY A 95 -4.59 -17.51 -19.47
N VAL A 96 -5.32 -18.61 -19.66
CA VAL A 96 -6.72 -18.73 -19.22
C VAL A 96 -6.78 -19.67 -18.02
N THR A 97 -7.25 -19.17 -16.88
CA THR A 97 -7.26 -19.89 -15.60
C THR A 97 -8.59 -20.59 -15.36
N TYR A 98 -8.52 -21.89 -15.08
CA TYR A 98 -9.62 -22.80 -14.79
C TYR A 98 -9.51 -23.33 -13.36
N PHE A 99 -10.66 -23.53 -12.72
CA PHE A 99 -10.76 -23.93 -11.32
C PHE A 99 -11.34 -25.35 -11.24
N LYS A 100 -10.70 -26.22 -10.45
CA LYS A 100 -11.27 -27.51 -10.06
C LYS A 100 -12.19 -27.27 -8.88
N ASP A 101 -13.33 -27.96 -8.83
CA ASP A 101 -14.39 -27.63 -7.86
C ASP A 101 -13.94 -27.88 -6.41
N CYS A 102 -13.54 -26.81 -5.72
CA CYS A 102 -12.95 -26.88 -4.38
C CYS A 102 -13.98 -27.06 -3.25
N ALA A 103 -15.29 -26.99 -3.55
CA ALA A 103 -16.35 -27.06 -2.54
C ALA A 103 -16.33 -28.35 -1.68
N ALA A 104 -15.78 -29.44 -2.22
CA ALA A 104 -15.63 -30.71 -1.49
C ALA A 104 -14.59 -30.64 -0.36
N ALA A 105 -13.51 -29.87 -0.51
CA ALA A 105 -12.38 -29.88 0.42
C ALA A 105 -12.70 -29.30 1.81
N ILE A 106 -13.74 -28.46 1.90
CA ILE A 106 -14.17 -27.82 3.15
C ILE A 106 -14.89 -28.82 4.08
N LYS A 107 -15.52 -29.87 3.53
CA LYS A 107 -16.38 -30.79 4.30
C LYS A 107 -15.64 -31.92 5.01
N THR A 108 -14.41 -32.25 4.61
CA THR A 108 -13.66 -33.41 5.15
C THR A 108 -12.77 -33.08 6.35
N THR A 109 -12.32 -31.84 6.52
CA THR A 109 -11.43 -31.46 7.63
C THR A 109 -12.14 -31.45 9.00
N THR A 110 -13.47 -31.43 9.03
CA THR A 110 -14.27 -31.29 10.27
C THR A 110 -14.47 -32.60 11.06
N ARG A 111 -13.90 -33.74 10.66
CA ARG A 111 -14.20 -35.04 11.33
C ARG A 111 -13.02 -36.02 11.44
N ALA A 112 -11.97 -35.62 12.15
CA ALA A 112 -10.95 -36.55 12.68
C ALA A 112 -10.26 -36.01 13.95
N SER A 113 -10.99 -36.01 15.08
CA SER A 113 -10.36 -35.87 16.41
C SER A 113 -11.10 -36.77 17.41
N THR A 114 -10.48 -37.91 17.73
CA THR A 114 -11.04 -38.91 18.64
C THR A 114 -10.44 -38.70 20.03
N THR A 115 -11.18 -38.07 20.93
CA THR A 115 -10.73 -37.83 22.30
C THR A 115 -10.60 -39.13 23.09
N SER A 116 -9.39 -39.42 23.55
CA SER A 116 -9.16 -40.45 24.57
C SER A 116 -9.49 -39.89 25.95
N THR A 117 -10.28 -40.62 26.74
CA THR A 117 -10.75 -40.16 28.06
C THR A 117 -10.05 -40.93 29.17
N THR A 118 -9.26 -40.23 29.99
CA THR A 118 -8.64 -40.78 31.20
C THR A 118 -9.22 -40.08 32.44
N PRO A 119 -9.70 -40.80 33.47
CA PRO A 119 -10.32 -40.19 34.64
C PRO A 119 -9.27 -39.54 35.58
N PRO A 120 -9.66 -38.49 36.34
CA PRO A 120 -8.76 -37.80 37.27
C PRO A 120 -8.56 -38.57 38.60
N PRO A 121 -7.40 -38.45 39.26
CA PRO A 121 -7.18 -38.98 40.60
C PRO A 121 -7.90 -38.13 41.67
N GLN A 122 -8.26 -38.76 42.79
CA GLN A 122 -8.93 -38.08 43.91
C GLN A 122 -7.95 -37.35 44.85
N ILE A 123 -8.46 -36.31 45.52
CA ILE A 123 -7.74 -35.54 46.54
C ILE A 123 -8.05 -36.15 47.93
N GLY A 124 -7.01 -36.39 48.73
CA GLY A 124 -7.09 -36.69 50.16
C GLY A 124 -5.97 -35.96 50.90
N ALA A 125 -6.23 -35.48 52.13
CA ALA A 125 -5.36 -34.54 52.82
C ALA A 125 -5.11 -34.89 54.30
N THR A 126 -3.85 -34.80 54.73
CA THR A 126 -3.43 -34.84 56.14
C THR A 126 -2.11 -34.07 56.33
N LEU A 127 -1.84 -33.60 57.56
CA LEU A 127 -0.67 -32.80 58.01
C LEU A 127 -0.25 -33.27 59.43
N PRO A 128 0.92 -32.86 59.98
CA PRO A 128 2.17 -32.38 59.36
C PRO A 128 3.21 -33.54 59.44
N PRO A 129 4.34 -33.60 60.21
CA PRO A 129 5.19 -32.62 60.94
C PRO A 129 6.50 -32.26 60.18
N PRO A 130 7.36 -31.35 60.69
CA PRO A 130 8.65 -31.01 60.07
C PRO A 130 9.87 -31.64 60.76
N ASP A 131 10.96 -31.85 60.00
CA ASP A 131 12.34 -31.74 60.49
C ASP A 131 13.36 -31.61 59.32
N SER A 132 14.61 -31.29 59.61
CA SER A 132 15.73 -31.06 58.65
C SER A 132 16.96 -31.94 59.02
N PRO A 133 18.14 -31.95 58.33
CA PRO A 133 18.64 -31.09 57.24
C PRO A 133 19.51 -31.77 56.12
N THR A 134 19.99 -30.95 55.16
CA THR A 134 21.26 -31.05 54.37
C THR A 134 21.70 -32.35 53.65
N ALA A 135 21.69 -32.31 52.31
CA ALA A 135 22.79 -32.71 51.40
C ALA A 135 22.56 -32.01 50.04
N ALA A 136 23.47 -31.22 49.43
CA ALA A 136 24.88 -31.45 49.06
C ALA A 136 25.06 -32.39 47.85
N PHE A 137 25.04 -31.83 46.63
CA PHE A 137 25.58 -32.48 45.42
C PHE A 137 26.21 -31.46 44.46
N SER A 138 27.44 -31.75 44.04
CA SER A 138 28.19 -30.95 43.06
C SER A 138 28.14 -31.62 41.68
N VAL A 139 28.07 -30.82 40.61
CA VAL A 139 28.39 -31.27 39.24
C VAL A 139 29.34 -30.25 38.61
N LEU A 140 30.40 -30.73 37.97
CA LEU A 140 31.43 -29.90 37.36
C LEU A 140 30.94 -29.25 36.06
N GLY A 141 31.34 -28.01 35.82
CA GLY A 141 31.39 -27.46 34.47
C GLY A 141 32.60 -28.01 33.72
N VAL A 142 32.44 -28.29 32.41
CA VAL A 142 33.54 -28.65 31.51
C VAL A 142 33.60 -27.62 30.38
N VAL A 143 34.77 -27.03 30.20
CA VAL A 143 35.07 -26.10 29.10
C VAL A 143 35.32 -26.88 27.81
N PHE A 144 34.83 -26.37 26.68
CA PHE A 144 35.36 -26.76 25.37
C PHE A 144 35.70 -25.53 24.53
N VAL A 145 36.92 -25.52 23.99
CA VAL A 145 37.42 -24.50 23.07
C VAL A 145 37.30 -25.05 21.65
N GLY A 146 36.74 -24.27 20.73
CA GLY A 146 36.58 -24.64 19.34
C GLY A 146 36.84 -23.46 18.42
N ALA A 147 38.10 -23.24 18.05
CA ALA A 147 38.48 -22.25 17.05
C ALA A 147 38.45 -22.87 15.65
N LEU A 148 37.91 -22.15 14.66
CA LEU A 148 38.18 -22.42 13.26
C LEU A 148 38.28 -21.10 12.49
N ALA A 149 39.37 -20.93 11.74
CA ALA A 149 39.58 -19.77 10.87
C ALA A 149 39.47 -20.21 9.41
N VAL A 150 38.76 -19.42 8.60
CA VAL A 150 38.81 -19.49 7.13
C VAL A 150 39.04 -18.07 6.62
N ALA A 151 40.14 -17.87 5.91
CA ALA A 151 40.50 -16.57 5.35
C ALA A 151 39.95 -16.41 3.93
N CYS A 152 39.53 -15.20 3.55
CA CYS A 152 39.31 -14.85 2.15
C CYS A 152 39.50 -13.35 1.87
N GLY A 153 40.34 -13.06 0.88
CA GLY A 153 40.40 -11.85 0.04
C GLY A 153 39.95 -10.50 0.61
N GLY A 154 40.90 -9.70 1.10
CA GLY A 154 40.70 -8.25 1.21
C GLY A 154 40.81 -7.57 -0.16
N VAL A 155 39.81 -6.77 -0.55
CA VAL A 155 39.89 -5.86 -1.72
C VAL A 155 39.83 -4.41 -1.24
N TRP A 156 40.82 -3.64 -1.69
CA TRP A 156 41.16 -2.31 -1.18
C TRP A 156 40.35 -1.22 -1.90
N CYS A 157 39.29 -0.70 -1.27
CA CYS A 157 38.50 0.41 -1.83
C CYS A 157 38.94 1.77 -1.25
N ARG A 158 38.93 2.80 -2.11
CA ARG A 158 39.83 3.95 -2.01
C ARG A 158 39.11 5.21 -1.49
N ARG A 159 39.57 5.76 -0.35
CA ARG A 159 39.11 7.07 0.18
C ARG A 159 39.10 8.14 -0.92
N ARG A 160 37.95 8.78 -1.16
CA ARG A 160 37.88 10.16 -1.67
C ARG A 160 37.46 11.11 -0.54
N ARG A 161 37.74 12.40 -0.73
CA ARG A 161 37.88 13.39 0.34
C ARG A 161 36.54 14.04 0.71
N LYS A 162 36.40 14.46 1.97
CA LYS A 162 35.43 15.50 2.36
C LYS A 162 35.79 16.81 1.64
N ALA A 163 34.78 17.60 1.27
CA ALA A 163 34.98 19.01 0.96
C ALA A 163 35.09 19.82 2.27
N PRO A 164 35.83 20.94 2.29
CA PRO A 164 35.75 21.92 3.38
C PRO A 164 34.46 22.77 3.24
N PRO A 165 33.96 23.37 4.33
CA PRO A 165 32.92 24.41 4.26
C PRO A 165 33.49 25.70 3.64
N PRO A 166 32.64 26.57 3.06
CA PRO A 166 33.04 27.94 2.73
C PRO A 166 33.32 28.73 4.02
N SER A 167 34.32 29.61 3.96
CA SER A 167 34.68 30.52 5.05
C SER A 167 33.87 31.82 4.99
N ASP A 168 33.66 32.42 6.15
CA ASP A 168 33.03 33.73 6.31
C ASP A 168 33.78 34.85 5.57
N LEU A 169 33.03 35.86 5.14
CA LEU A 169 33.56 37.17 4.79
C LEU A 169 32.69 38.24 5.45
N GLU A 170 33.22 38.84 6.52
CA GLU A 170 32.66 40.03 7.15
C GLU A 170 32.96 41.29 6.31
N GLY A 171 32.13 42.32 6.49
CA GLY A 171 32.36 43.68 5.99
C GLY A 171 31.26 44.18 5.04
N GLY A 172 30.68 45.36 5.25
CA GLY A 172 30.87 46.32 6.36
C GLY A 172 30.46 47.74 5.97
N GLY A 173 29.81 48.46 6.88
CA GLY A 173 29.30 49.83 6.68
C GLY A 173 27.80 49.85 6.41
N THR A 174 26.92 50.26 7.33
CA THR A 174 26.69 51.61 7.92
C THR A 174 26.16 52.67 6.94
N THR A 175 24.85 52.96 7.01
CA THR A 175 24.29 54.31 7.26
C THR A 175 22.78 54.23 7.50
N ASP A 176 22.35 54.56 8.71
CA ASP A 176 21.06 55.23 8.99
C ASP A 176 21.14 56.70 8.46
N PRO A 177 20.03 57.49 8.27
CA PRO A 177 18.87 57.50 9.17
C PRO A 177 17.45 57.76 8.59
N SER A 178 16.46 57.36 9.40
CA SER A 178 15.20 58.08 9.70
C SER A 178 14.25 58.59 8.58
N SER A 179 13.07 57.96 8.47
CA SER A 179 11.75 58.64 8.52
C SER A 179 10.68 57.58 8.85
N ALA A 180 9.94 57.67 9.96
CA ALA A 180 8.90 58.66 10.29
C ALA A 180 7.64 58.54 9.40
N GLY A 181 6.76 57.59 9.74
CA GLY A 181 5.43 57.42 9.13
C GLY A 181 4.50 56.69 10.10
N ALA A 182 3.51 57.41 10.65
CA ALA A 182 2.63 56.90 11.70
C ALA A 182 1.16 56.83 11.24
N GLY A 183 0.46 55.77 11.67
CA GLY A 183 -0.97 55.56 11.42
C GLY A 183 -1.28 54.07 11.22
N ALA A 184 -2.38 53.51 11.72
CA ALA A 184 -3.34 54.03 12.69
C ALA A 184 -3.99 52.84 13.44
N PRO A 185 -4.54 52.99 14.66
CA PRO A 185 -5.15 51.88 15.38
C PRO A 185 -6.41 51.37 14.65
N VAL A 186 -6.45 50.07 14.35
CA VAL A 186 -7.65 49.41 13.82
C VAL A 186 -8.70 49.32 14.92
N ALA A 187 -9.92 49.78 14.65
CA ALA A 187 -11.02 49.75 15.60
C ALA A 187 -11.54 48.31 15.82
N PRO A 188 -11.99 47.97 17.04
CA PRO A 188 -12.67 46.70 17.28
C PRO A 188 -14.04 46.66 16.57
N PRO A 189 -14.55 45.47 16.19
CA PRO A 189 -15.89 45.32 15.61
C PRO A 189 -17.00 45.66 16.62
N PRO A 190 -18.18 46.11 16.15
CA PRO A 190 -19.29 46.50 17.02
C PRO A 190 -19.98 45.30 17.69
N ASP A 191 -20.60 45.56 18.85
CA ASP A 191 -21.31 44.56 19.65
C ASP A 191 -22.46 43.86 18.90
N VAL A 192 -22.50 42.53 19.00
CA VAL A 192 -23.62 41.71 18.52
C VAL A 192 -24.70 41.62 19.61
N PRO A 193 -25.98 41.94 19.33
CA PRO A 193 -27.03 41.89 20.35
C PRO A 193 -27.25 40.50 20.95
N SER A 194 -27.27 40.44 22.29
CA SER A 194 -27.62 39.23 23.05
C SER A 194 -29.07 38.80 22.76
N LEU A 195 -29.25 37.65 22.11
CA LEU A 195 -30.56 37.11 21.77
C LEU A 195 -31.08 36.12 22.82
N GLY A 196 -32.35 36.33 23.18
CA GLY A 196 -33.08 35.69 24.28
C GLY A 196 -32.88 34.18 24.46
N ARG A 197 -32.53 33.82 25.69
CA ARG A 197 -32.52 32.46 26.25
C ARG A 197 -33.94 31.90 26.39
N PRO A 198 -34.32 30.80 25.70
CA PRO A 198 -35.56 30.08 25.99
C PRO A 198 -35.45 29.27 27.29
N LEU A 199 -36.56 29.17 28.02
CA LEU A 199 -36.74 28.24 29.14
C LEU A 199 -37.79 27.18 28.76
N GLY A 200 -37.59 25.94 29.21
CA GLY A 200 -38.46 24.79 28.94
C GLY A 200 -37.67 23.65 28.29
N ALA A 201 -37.33 22.55 28.97
CA ALA A 201 -38.14 21.54 29.68
C ALA A 201 -38.48 20.34 28.76
N GLY A 202 -37.84 19.20 29.02
CA GLY A 202 -37.96 18.00 28.18
C GLY A 202 -36.96 16.89 28.56
N SER A 203 -36.77 16.61 29.85
CA SER A 203 -35.82 15.58 30.30
C SER A 203 -36.41 14.17 30.16
N THR A 204 -36.33 13.60 28.95
CA THR A 204 -36.53 12.16 28.75
C THR A 204 -35.23 11.44 29.09
N ALA A 205 -35.20 10.70 30.20
CA ALA A 205 -34.02 9.94 30.60
C ALA A 205 -33.64 8.89 29.52
N ALA A 206 -32.40 8.96 29.04
CA ALA A 206 -31.87 7.92 28.16
C ALA A 206 -31.76 6.59 28.93
N PRO A 207 -32.05 5.44 28.30
CA PRO A 207 -31.84 4.14 28.94
C PRO A 207 -30.37 3.96 29.28
N SER A 208 -30.08 3.48 30.50
CA SER A 208 -28.73 3.12 30.91
C SER A 208 -28.14 2.10 29.94
N PRO A 209 -26.85 2.20 29.54
CA PRO A 209 -26.21 1.16 28.74
C PRO A 209 -26.34 -0.19 29.46
N ALA A 210 -26.72 -1.22 28.69
CA ALA A 210 -26.95 -2.56 29.22
C ALA A 210 -25.62 -3.23 29.59
N ASP A 211 -25.68 -4.06 30.63
CA ASP A 211 -24.53 -4.77 31.21
C ASP A 211 -23.92 -5.77 30.19
N PRO A 212 -22.63 -5.65 29.81
CA PRO A 212 -21.99 -6.50 28.80
C PRO A 212 -21.65 -7.92 29.31
N GLY A 213 -22.40 -8.45 30.28
CA GLY A 213 -22.16 -9.73 30.94
C GLY A 213 -22.47 -10.99 30.13
N ALA A 214 -23.00 -10.86 28.91
CA ALA A 214 -23.32 -12.00 28.04
C ALA A 214 -22.12 -12.39 27.15
N ALA A 215 -21.16 -13.12 27.73
CA ALA A 215 -20.00 -13.65 27.01
C ALA A 215 -20.39 -14.76 26.01
N GLY A 216 -20.90 -14.35 24.84
CA GLY A 216 -21.03 -15.22 23.68
C GLY A 216 -19.68 -15.82 23.30
N ALA A 217 -19.68 -17.06 22.80
CA ALA A 217 -18.45 -17.69 22.32
C ALA A 217 -17.78 -16.79 21.27
N PRO A 218 -16.46 -16.58 21.32
CA PRO A 218 -15.77 -15.66 20.42
C PRO A 218 -16.05 -16.07 18.97
N LEU A 219 -16.66 -15.15 18.23
CA LEU A 219 -16.87 -15.32 16.79
C LEU A 219 -15.51 -15.58 16.14
N PRO A 220 -15.43 -16.43 15.09
CA PRO A 220 -14.19 -16.64 14.38
C PRO A 220 -13.63 -15.31 13.89
N ASP A 221 -12.30 -15.15 13.97
CA ASP A 221 -11.59 -13.93 13.56
C ASP A 221 -11.64 -13.74 12.04
N VAL A 222 -12.79 -13.25 11.56
CA VAL A 222 -13.04 -12.95 10.15
C VAL A 222 -12.39 -11.61 9.83
N ASN A 223 -11.12 -11.69 9.44
CA ASN A 223 -10.35 -10.60 8.87
C ASN A 223 -11.18 -9.83 7.80
N VAL A 224 -11.63 -8.62 8.16
CA VAL A 224 -12.63 -7.84 7.40
C VAL A 224 -12.17 -7.48 5.99
N HIS A 225 -10.85 -7.33 5.77
CA HIS A 225 -10.25 -7.08 4.45
C HIS A 225 -10.41 -8.25 3.47
N ARG A 226 -10.78 -9.45 3.95
CA ARG A 226 -11.07 -10.62 3.10
C ARG A 226 -12.53 -10.71 2.64
N VAL A 227 -13.43 -9.96 3.28
CA VAL A 227 -14.89 -9.99 2.99
C VAL A 227 -15.42 -8.66 2.46
N VAL A 228 -14.91 -7.52 2.94
CA VAL A 228 -15.23 -6.20 2.39
C VAL A 228 -14.33 -5.91 1.20
N ARG A 229 -14.91 -5.49 0.07
CA ARG A 229 -14.14 -5.20 -1.16
C ARG A 229 -13.23 -3.95 -1.00
N PRO A 230 -12.06 -3.89 -1.65
CA PRO A 230 -11.15 -2.73 -1.59
C PRO A 230 -11.78 -1.38 -1.95
N ASP A 231 -12.70 -1.37 -2.92
CA ASP A 231 -13.49 -0.21 -3.33
C ASP A 231 -14.57 0.19 -2.30
N ARG A 232 -14.59 -0.45 -1.13
CA ARG A 232 -15.40 -0.08 0.04
C ARG A 232 -14.58 0.27 1.29
N TRP A 233 -13.25 0.36 1.18
CA TRP A 233 -12.36 0.69 2.32
C TRP A 233 -12.20 2.22 2.48
N CYS A 234 -13.31 2.95 2.48
CA CYS A 234 -13.34 4.42 2.47
C CYS A 234 -13.73 5.02 3.83
N VAL A 235 -13.41 6.30 4.00
CA VAL A 235 -13.98 7.18 5.04
C VAL A 235 -14.91 8.20 4.39
N THR A 236 -15.90 8.68 5.13
CA THR A 236 -16.73 9.84 4.74
C THR A 236 -16.03 11.16 5.09
N PRO A 237 -16.40 12.30 4.47
CA PRO A 237 -15.90 13.63 4.86
C PRO A 237 -16.03 13.91 6.36
N ARG A 238 -17.16 13.54 6.97
CA ARG A 238 -17.36 13.64 8.43
C ARG A 238 -16.34 12.84 9.24
N GLN A 239 -16.03 11.61 8.82
CA GLN A 239 -15.04 10.77 9.48
C GLN A 239 -13.61 11.29 9.25
N LEU A 240 -13.34 11.93 8.11
CA LEU A 240 -12.06 12.59 7.84
C LEU A 240 -11.88 13.87 8.68
N HIS A 241 -12.94 14.65 8.91
CA HIS A 241 -12.93 15.76 9.87
C HIS A 241 -12.67 15.27 11.30
N GLN A 242 -13.35 14.21 11.73
CA GLN A 242 -13.12 13.58 13.04
C GLN A 242 -11.70 12.99 13.17
N PHE A 243 -11.09 12.54 12.08
CA PHE A 243 -9.69 12.13 12.06
C PHE A 243 -8.74 13.34 12.17
N LEU A 244 -9.02 14.44 11.46
CA LEU A 244 -8.27 15.69 11.55
C LEU A 244 -8.28 16.25 12.98
N GLU A 245 -9.44 16.31 13.65
CA GLU A 245 -9.57 16.70 15.07
C GLU A 245 -8.63 15.89 15.98
N GLN A 246 -8.48 14.58 15.72
CA GLN A 246 -7.63 13.69 16.50
C GLN A 246 -6.14 13.89 16.20
N VAL A 247 -5.78 14.23 14.96
CA VAL A 247 -4.40 14.63 14.59
C VAL A 247 -4.06 16.01 15.17
N GLU A 248 -5.00 16.95 15.21
CA GLU A 248 -4.80 18.27 15.84
C GLU A 248 -4.68 18.17 17.36
N SER A 249 -5.48 17.31 17.99
CA SER A 249 -5.40 17.00 19.42
C SER A 249 -4.09 16.28 19.81
N ALA A 250 -3.59 15.38 18.98
CA ALA A 250 -2.36 14.62 19.25
C ALA A 250 -1.07 15.42 18.97
N TYR A 251 -1.11 16.38 18.03
CA TYR A 251 0.05 17.11 17.53
C TYR A 251 -0.24 18.62 17.46
N PRO A 252 -0.48 19.34 18.57
CA PRO A 252 -0.94 20.73 18.53
C PRO A 252 -0.03 21.64 17.68
N ASP A 253 1.27 21.65 17.96
CA ASP A 253 2.23 22.64 17.45
C ASP A 253 2.90 22.27 16.11
N GLU A 254 2.64 21.09 15.55
CA GLU A 254 3.21 20.64 14.26
C GLU A 254 2.11 20.22 13.27
N ASP A 255 2.48 20.07 11.99
CA ASP A 255 1.67 19.33 11.02
C ASP A 255 2.46 18.07 10.60
N PRO A 256 2.14 16.91 11.21
CA PRO A 256 2.97 15.70 11.16
C PRO A 256 2.87 14.97 9.82
N SER A 257 3.88 14.16 9.49
CA SER A 257 3.84 13.32 8.28
C SER A 257 2.89 12.13 8.40
N ALA A 258 2.39 11.62 7.27
CA ALA A 258 1.55 10.42 7.28
C ALA A 258 2.31 9.21 7.86
N TYR A 259 3.63 9.12 7.69
CA TYR A 259 4.47 8.14 8.40
C TYR A 259 4.30 8.23 9.93
N LYS A 260 4.45 9.43 10.51
CA LYS A 260 4.33 9.65 11.95
C LYS A 260 2.92 9.31 12.45
N VAL A 261 1.89 9.82 11.76
CA VAL A 261 0.48 9.57 12.12
C VAL A 261 0.11 8.09 11.96
N VAL A 262 0.67 7.38 10.98
CA VAL A 262 0.50 5.93 10.87
C VAL A 262 1.07 5.21 12.09
N ASP A 263 2.34 5.44 12.41
CA ASP A 263 3.04 4.68 13.44
C ASP A 263 2.58 5.02 14.88
N GLU A 264 2.31 6.30 15.18
CA GLU A 264 1.98 6.78 16.52
C GLU A 264 0.45 6.84 16.80
N LEU A 265 -0.40 7.02 15.78
CA LEU A 265 -1.87 7.16 15.97
C LEU A 265 -2.70 6.02 15.37
N ILE A 266 -2.44 5.62 14.12
CA ILE A 266 -3.30 4.64 13.42
C ILE A 266 -2.99 3.22 13.87
N ARG A 267 -1.73 2.76 13.80
CA ARG A 267 -1.36 1.38 14.16
C ARG A 267 -1.80 0.99 15.58
N PRO A 268 -1.58 1.80 16.64
CA PRO A 268 -1.97 1.41 17.99
C PRO A 268 -3.49 1.23 18.16
N ARG A 269 -4.29 2.00 17.39
CA ARG A 269 -5.75 1.95 17.45
C ARG A 269 -6.34 0.82 16.61
N THR A 270 -5.81 0.52 15.42
CA THR A 270 -6.33 -0.56 14.57
C THR A 270 -5.69 -1.93 14.83
N ALA A 271 -4.67 -2.02 15.70
CA ALA A 271 -4.02 -3.29 16.06
C ALA A 271 -4.99 -4.30 16.70
N ALA A 272 -5.80 -3.88 17.66
CA ALA A 272 -6.72 -4.76 18.39
C ALA A 272 -7.84 -5.38 17.53
N LEU A 273 -8.08 -4.83 16.33
CA LEU A 273 -9.10 -5.28 15.38
C LEU A 273 -8.50 -5.82 14.07
N SER A 274 -7.17 -5.90 13.96
CA SER A 274 -6.43 -6.37 12.78
C SER A 274 -6.93 -5.79 11.44
N CYS A 275 -7.31 -4.51 11.43
CA CYS A 275 -7.97 -3.87 10.30
C CYS A 275 -7.38 -2.50 9.95
N SER A 276 -8.04 -1.78 9.04
CA SER A 276 -7.67 -0.41 8.65
C SER A 276 -8.56 0.61 9.36
N TRP A 277 -8.17 1.88 9.35
CA TRP A 277 -8.99 2.94 9.96
C TRP A 277 -10.37 3.04 9.31
N ALA A 278 -10.43 2.89 7.97
CA ALA A 278 -11.67 2.90 7.22
C ALA A 278 -12.62 1.76 7.62
N LEU A 279 -12.14 0.52 7.79
CA LEU A 279 -12.98 -0.61 8.20
C LEU A 279 -13.24 -0.67 9.72
N MET A 280 -12.40 -0.04 10.54
CA MET A 280 -12.69 0.23 11.94
C MET A 280 -13.87 1.21 12.10
N ALA A 281 -13.94 2.22 11.23
CA ALA A 281 -15.03 3.21 11.21
C ALA A 281 -16.29 2.72 10.47
N ASN A 282 -16.13 1.87 9.45
CA ASN A 282 -17.19 1.37 8.57
C ASN A 282 -17.07 -0.15 8.35
N PRO A 283 -17.58 -1.02 9.25
CA PRO A 283 -17.41 -2.47 9.15
C PRO A 283 -18.02 -3.11 7.88
N GLU A 284 -19.14 -2.59 7.35
CA GLU A 284 -19.69 -3.00 6.03
C GLU A 284 -19.01 -2.30 4.83
N GLY A 285 -18.14 -1.32 5.11
CA GLY A 285 -17.46 -0.48 4.14
C GLY A 285 -18.35 0.51 3.39
N VAL A 286 -17.77 1.65 2.97
CA VAL A 286 -18.40 2.75 2.23
C VAL A 286 -17.86 2.77 0.81
N GLU A 287 -18.72 2.73 -0.21
CA GLU A 287 -18.32 2.70 -1.61
C GLU A 287 -17.53 3.95 -2.03
N VAL A 288 -16.46 3.75 -2.78
CA VAL A 288 -15.57 4.83 -3.23
C VAL A 288 -16.24 5.76 -4.23
N THR A 289 -16.16 7.05 -3.97
CA THR A 289 -16.53 8.13 -4.88
C THR A 289 -15.27 8.88 -5.35
N HIS A 290 -14.33 9.12 -4.44
CA HIS A 290 -13.08 9.84 -4.70
C HIS A 290 -11.89 8.98 -4.27
N PHE A 291 -10.96 8.70 -5.20
CA PHE A 291 -9.69 8.05 -4.89
C PHE A 291 -8.61 9.11 -4.69
N VAL A 292 -7.89 9.10 -3.56
CA VAL A 292 -6.92 10.16 -3.22
C VAL A 292 -5.49 9.67 -3.43
N THR A 293 -4.81 10.21 -4.44
CA THR A 293 -3.37 10.02 -4.65
C THR A 293 -2.59 11.17 -4.02
N HIS A 294 -1.58 10.82 -3.21
CA HIS A 294 -0.93 11.74 -2.29
C HIS A 294 0.44 11.21 -1.83
N ALA A 295 1.22 12.00 -1.08
CA ALA A 295 2.60 11.67 -0.72
C ALA A 295 2.82 11.66 0.81
N TRP A 296 3.11 10.48 1.37
CA TRP A 296 3.21 10.23 2.83
C TRP A 296 4.17 11.14 3.65
N ALA A 297 5.06 11.89 3.01
CA ALA A 297 5.94 12.87 3.65
C ALA A 297 5.30 14.27 3.84
N GLU A 298 4.09 14.49 3.31
CA GLU A 298 3.32 15.72 3.48
C GLU A 298 2.68 15.85 4.87
N GLY A 299 2.23 17.05 5.22
CA GLY A 299 1.51 17.30 6.47
C GLY A 299 0.08 16.73 6.43
N VAL A 300 -0.28 15.90 7.40
CA VAL A 300 -1.61 15.26 7.46
C VAL A 300 -2.73 16.28 7.71
N LYS A 301 -2.47 17.37 8.45
CA LYS A 301 -3.47 18.43 8.67
C LYS A 301 -3.73 19.21 7.38
N SER A 302 -2.67 19.70 6.73
CA SER A 302 -2.79 20.39 5.43
C SER A 302 -3.43 19.49 4.37
N PHE A 303 -3.02 18.23 4.28
CA PHE A 303 -3.67 17.20 3.45
C PHE A 303 -5.17 17.08 3.75
N CYS A 304 -5.58 16.85 5.01
CA CYS A 304 -7.00 16.65 5.34
C CYS A 304 -7.84 17.89 5.02
N ARG A 305 -7.33 19.10 5.27
CA ARG A 305 -8.02 20.35 4.91
C ARG A 305 -8.16 20.50 3.40
N SER A 306 -7.09 20.28 2.62
CA SER A 306 -7.16 20.31 1.15
C SER A 306 -8.11 19.28 0.55
N VAL A 307 -8.34 18.14 1.23
CA VAL A 307 -9.37 17.16 0.83
C VAL A 307 -10.77 17.66 1.19
N LEU A 308 -10.99 18.14 2.41
CA LEU A 308 -12.29 18.63 2.92
C LEU A 308 -12.76 19.93 2.25
N GLU A 309 -11.83 20.75 1.74
CA GLU A 309 -12.12 21.93 0.91
C GLU A 309 -12.65 21.58 -0.49
N ARG A 310 -12.48 20.32 -0.93
CA ARG A 310 -12.84 19.86 -2.29
C ARG A 310 -13.84 18.69 -2.30
N ILE A 311 -14.13 18.06 -1.17
CA ILE A 311 -15.06 16.94 -1.05
C ILE A 311 -16.00 17.15 0.15
N ASP A 312 -17.29 17.31 -0.13
CA ASP A 312 -18.37 17.50 0.83
C ASP A 312 -19.21 16.24 1.08
N GLU A 313 -19.30 15.32 0.10
CA GLU A 313 -20.00 14.02 0.24
C GLU A 313 -19.18 12.80 -0.23
N GLY A 314 -19.83 11.64 -0.41
CA GLY A 314 -19.24 10.43 -0.97
C GLY A 314 -18.29 9.65 -0.05
N GLY A 315 -17.68 8.61 -0.63
CA GLY A 315 -16.63 7.80 0.01
C GLY A 315 -15.24 8.19 -0.48
N ILE A 316 -14.36 8.53 0.46
CA ILE A 316 -12.98 8.95 0.21
C ILE A 316 -12.02 7.78 0.49
N TRP A 317 -11.31 7.31 -0.54
CA TRP A 317 -10.28 6.28 -0.40
C TRP A 317 -8.89 6.92 -0.25
N ILE A 318 -8.29 6.79 0.94
CA ILE A 318 -6.99 7.38 1.30
C ILE A 318 -6.07 6.27 1.77
N CYS A 319 -4.92 6.06 1.12
CA CYS A 319 -4.18 4.80 1.25
C CYS A 319 -3.68 4.47 2.68
N PHE A 320 -3.39 5.47 3.52
CA PHE A 320 -2.99 5.25 4.92
C PHE A 320 -4.18 4.96 5.86
N LEU A 321 -5.40 5.36 5.50
CA LEU A 321 -6.64 5.04 6.24
C LEU A 321 -7.30 3.74 5.73
N ALA A 322 -7.18 3.47 4.43
CA ALA A 322 -7.85 2.36 3.74
C ALA A 322 -7.15 1.01 3.94
N ASN A 323 -5.81 0.96 3.90
CA ASN A 323 -5.04 -0.27 4.08
C ASN A 323 -4.78 -0.58 5.57
N PRO A 324 -4.66 -1.86 5.97
CA PRO A 324 -4.43 -2.26 7.36
C PRO A 324 -2.98 -1.99 7.81
N GLN A 325 -2.74 -0.80 8.36
CA GLN A 325 -1.39 -0.38 8.78
C GLN A 325 -0.80 -1.20 9.94
N SER A 326 -1.64 -1.88 10.72
CA SER A 326 -1.23 -2.73 11.84
C SER A 326 -0.70 -4.10 11.41
N TRP A 327 -0.79 -4.47 10.13
CA TRP A 327 -0.32 -5.76 9.62
C TRP A 327 1.21 -5.82 9.43
N THR A 328 1.74 -7.05 9.33
CA THR A 328 3.13 -7.27 8.96
C THR A 328 3.39 -6.90 7.50
N SER A 329 4.65 -6.64 7.15
CA SER A 329 5.07 -6.41 5.76
C SER A 329 4.74 -7.57 4.82
N ASP A 330 4.70 -8.81 5.33
CA ASP A 330 4.41 -10.00 4.54
C ASP A 330 2.90 -10.19 4.33
N ASP A 331 2.07 -9.89 5.33
CA ASP A 331 0.60 -9.90 5.18
C ASP A 331 0.12 -8.77 4.27
N LEU A 332 0.69 -7.57 4.43
CA LEU A 332 0.41 -6.45 3.54
C LEU A 332 0.95 -6.73 2.12
N GLY A 333 2.14 -7.33 1.98
CA GLY A 333 2.69 -7.76 0.70
C GLY A 333 1.81 -8.80 -0.02
N GLN A 334 1.20 -9.73 0.73
CA GLN A 334 0.20 -10.66 0.19
C GLN A 334 -1.09 -9.94 -0.24
N LEU A 335 -1.55 -8.93 0.53
CA LEU A 335 -2.75 -8.15 0.22
C LEU A 335 -2.61 -7.31 -1.05
N LEU A 336 -1.43 -6.71 -1.27
CA LEU A 336 -1.13 -5.91 -2.46
C LEU A 336 -0.81 -6.79 -3.69
N GLY A 337 -0.23 -7.97 -3.46
CA GLY A 337 0.10 -8.94 -4.49
C GLY A 337 1.28 -8.54 -5.39
N VAL A 338 1.46 -9.29 -6.49
CA VAL A 338 2.56 -9.08 -7.45
C VAL A 338 2.15 -8.34 -8.73
N ASN A 339 0.87 -7.97 -8.83
CA ASN A 339 0.30 -7.26 -9.96
C ASN A 339 -0.46 -6.02 -9.45
N PRO A 340 0.03 -4.79 -9.67
CA PRO A 340 -0.60 -3.60 -9.11
C PRO A 340 -2.00 -3.35 -9.69
N PHE A 341 -2.30 -3.84 -10.91
CA PHE A 341 -3.65 -3.85 -11.49
C PHE A 341 -4.62 -4.87 -10.85
N GLN A 342 -4.21 -5.58 -9.81
CA GLN A 342 -5.06 -6.41 -8.96
C GLN A 342 -4.98 -6.03 -7.48
N SER A 343 -4.18 -5.00 -7.14
CA SER A 343 -4.02 -4.49 -5.78
C SER A 343 -5.26 -3.73 -5.30
N PRO A 344 -5.44 -3.55 -3.98
CA PRO A 344 -6.49 -2.72 -3.41
C PRO A 344 -6.56 -1.30 -4.00
N PHE A 345 -5.40 -0.67 -4.24
CA PHE A 345 -5.28 0.66 -4.85
C PHE A 345 -6.02 0.74 -6.19
N PHE A 346 -5.65 -0.12 -7.14
CA PHE A 346 -6.25 -0.11 -8.48
C PHE A 346 -7.72 -0.53 -8.46
N LEU A 347 -8.10 -1.46 -7.56
CA LEU A 347 -9.49 -1.90 -7.43
C LEU A 347 -10.42 -0.80 -6.89
N ALA A 348 -9.93 0.09 -6.03
CA ALA A 348 -10.64 1.29 -5.61
C ALA A 348 -10.61 2.39 -6.70
N LEU A 349 -9.45 2.65 -7.31
CA LEU A 349 -9.29 3.66 -8.35
C LEU A 349 -10.19 3.41 -9.56
N SER A 350 -10.26 2.17 -10.06
CA SER A 350 -11.14 1.75 -11.17
C SER A 350 -12.65 1.70 -10.82
N ARG A 351 -13.02 2.19 -9.62
CA ARG A 351 -14.40 2.34 -9.15
C ARG A 351 -14.74 3.77 -8.70
N ALA A 352 -13.75 4.64 -8.56
CA ALA A 352 -13.97 6.04 -8.20
C ALA A 352 -14.57 6.84 -9.37
N SER A 353 -15.32 7.89 -9.04
CA SER A 353 -15.84 8.87 -10.01
C SER A 353 -14.77 9.90 -10.40
N GLU A 354 -13.81 10.17 -9.52
CA GLU A 354 -12.63 10.99 -9.79
C GLU A 354 -11.41 10.55 -8.95
N VAL A 355 -10.22 10.87 -9.43
CA VAL A 355 -8.96 10.81 -8.67
C VAL A 355 -8.59 12.21 -8.22
N LEU A 356 -8.56 12.43 -6.90
CA LEU A 356 -8.07 13.66 -6.29
C LEU A 356 -6.56 13.56 -6.03
N VAL A 357 -5.81 14.45 -6.65
CA VAL A 357 -4.37 14.63 -6.44
C VAL A 357 -4.16 15.70 -5.38
N VAL A 358 -3.71 15.31 -4.19
CA VAL A 358 -3.38 16.27 -3.14
C VAL A 358 -1.92 16.66 -3.27
N ARG A 359 -1.67 17.91 -3.68
CA ARG A 359 -0.35 18.53 -3.75
C ARG A 359 -0.04 19.25 -2.44
N ASN A 360 1.23 19.44 -2.15
CA ASN A 360 1.71 20.16 -0.97
C ASN A 360 3.10 20.78 -1.25
N ASP A 361 3.50 21.72 -0.39
CA ASP A 361 4.74 22.49 -0.46
C ASP A 361 5.98 21.76 0.13
N ARG A 362 5.84 20.49 0.54
CA ARG A 362 6.92 19.72 1.17
C ARG A 362 7.55 18.66 0.27
N VAL A 363 6.73 17.96 -0.52
CA VAL A 363 7.16 16.81 -1.30
C VAL A 363 6.49 16.78 -2.68
N ASN A 364 7.33 16.66 -3.72
CA ASN A 364 6.87 16.45 -5.08
C ASN A 364 6.34 15.01 -5.24
N LEU A 365 5.02 14.83 -5.18
CA LEU A 365 4.38 13.51 -5.31
C LEU A 365 4.69 12.81 -6.64
N TYR A 366 5.00 13.56 -7.71
CA TYR A 366 5.26 13.04 -9.05
C TYR A 366 6.64 12.37 -9.17
N THR A 367 7.52 12.46 -8.16
CA THR A 367 8.76 11.66 -8.06
C THR A 367 8.58 10.35 -7.30
N ARG A 368 7.37 10.08 -6.77
CA ARG A 368 6.99 8.81 -6.12
C ARG A 368 6.25 7.92 -7.09
N LEU A 369 6.82 6.76 -7.41
CA LEU A 369 6.34 5.92 -8.52
C LEU A 369 4.96 5.29 -8.27
N TRP A 370 4.57 5.04 -7.01
CA TRP A 370 3.21 4.60 -6.67
C TRP A 370 2.17 5.67 -7.07
N CYS A 371 2.43 6.95 -6.77
CA CYS A 371 1.55 8.07 -7.14
C CYS A 371 1.49 8.24 -8.67
N VAL A 372 2.63 8.09 -9.36
CA VAL A 372 2.68 8.06 -10.84
C VAL A 372 1.88 6.89 -11.42
N PHE A 373 1.96 5.71 -10.82
CA PHE A 373 1.17 4.55 -11.24
C PHE A 373 -0.34 4.79 -11.07
N GLU A 374 -0.77 5.38 -9.95
CA GLU A 374 -2.17 5.75 -9.72
C GLU A 374 -2.66 6.76 -10.77
N LEU A 375 -1.92 7.83 -10.99
CA LEU A 375 -2.22 8.84 -12.03
C LEU A 375 -2.27 8.23 -13.45
N TRP A 376 -1.35 7.32 -13.77
CA TRP A 376 -1.33 6.64 -15.07
C TRP A 376 -2.48 5.63 -15.23
N ALA A 377 -2.84 4.93 -14.15
CA ALA A 377 -4.01 4.06 -14.13
C ALA A 377 -5.31 4.85 -14.34
N ALA A 378 -5.45 6.04 -13.75
CA ALA A 378 -6.60 6.92 -13.96
C ALA A 378 -6.80 7.26 -15.45
N ASN A 379 -5.72 7.63 -16.14
CA ASN A 379 -5.73 7.88 -17.59
C ASN A 379 -6.17 6.65 -18.42
N ILE A 380 -5.73 5.45 -18.04
CA ILE A 380 -6.08 4.21 -18.76
C ILE A 380 -7.54 3.81 -18.53
N GLU A 381 -8.03 3.90 -17.30
CA GLU A 381 -9.42 3.55 -16.95
C GLU A 381 -10.41 4.69 -17.27
N GLY A 382 -9.94 5.84 -17.76
CA GLY A 382 -10.76 7.00 -18.14
C GLY A 382 -11.30 7.80 -16.95
N VAL A 383 -10.74 7.62 -15.76
CA VAL A 383 -11.18 8.29 -14.53
C VAL A 383 -10.66 9.73 -14.51
N PRO A 384 -11.53 10.76 -14.38
CA PRO A 384 -11.13 12.16 -14.27
C PRO A 384 -10.10 12.39 -13.16
N VAL A 385 -9.09 13.22 -13.43
CA VAL A 385 -8.08 13.63 -12.46
C VAL A 385 -8.26 15.10 -12.12
N VAL A 386 -8.39 15.40 -10.84
CA VAL A 386 -8.58 16.75 -10.28
C VAL A 386 -7.53 17.01 -9.20
N THR A 387 -7.16 18.26 -8.94
CA THR A 387 -6.10 18.60 -7.98
C THR A 387 -6.62 19.45 -6.81
N ALA A 388 -6.06 19.25 -5.62
CA ALA A 388 -6.15 20.16 -4.49
C ALA A 388 -4.76 20.44 -3.90
N GLY A 389 -4.66 21.44 -3.02
CA GLY A 389 -3.44 21.79 -2.32
C GLY A 389 -2.39 22.53 -3.16
N SER A 390 -1.36 23.02 -2.47
CA SER A 390 -0.31 23.90 -3.01
C SER A 390 0.67 23.17 -3.94
N ASN A 391 1.24 23.89 -4.91
CA ASN A 391 2.23 23.31 -5.81
C ASN A 391 3.52 22.87 -5.07
N PRO A 392 4.17 21.78 -5.53
CA PRO A 392 5.41 21.30 -4.91
C PRO A 392 6.56 22.32 -5.07
N PRO A 393 7.48 22.39 -4.10
CA PRO A 393 8.47 23.47 -3.99
C PRO A 393 9.58 23.37 -5.04
N LEU A 394 9.79 22.16 -5.60
CA LEU A 394 10.78 21.88 -6.63
C LEU A 394 10.24 20.85 -7.62
N ILE A 395 10.26 21.20 -8.90
CA ILE A 395 9.86 20.33 -10.01
C ILE A 395 11.14 19.84 -10.71
N ASP A 396 11.66 18.70 -10.26
CA ASP A 396 12.71 17.99 -11.00
C ASP A 396 12.07 17.09 -12.07
N VAL A 397 12.03 17.60 -13.30
CA VAL A 397 11.50 16.88 -14.47
C VAL A 397 12.30 15.62 -14.83
N SER A 398 13.54 15.48 -14.35
CA SER A 398 14.36 14.29 -14.60
C SER A 398 14.01 13.14 -13.66
N ALA A 399 13.52 13.44 -12.45
CA ALA A 399 13.17 12.47 -11.41
C ALA A 399 11.67 12.14 -11.31
N MET A 400 10.82 12.78 -12.14
CA MET A 400 9.37 12.58 -12.11
C MET A 400 8.88 11.56 -13.15
N GLY A 401 7.57 11.24 -13.10
CA GLY A 401 6.93 10.39 -14.11
C GLY A 401 7.52 8.98 -14.12
N TYR A 402 7.83 8.42 -15.29
CA TYR A 402 8.40 7.07 -15.37
C TYR A 402 9.75 6.91 -14.64
N ASN A 403 10.50 8.02 -14.49
CA ASN A 403 11.77 8.05 -13.76
C ASN A 403 11.61 8.11 -12.24
N ALA A 404 10.39 8.34 -11.74
CA ALA A 404 10.05 8.26 -10.31
C ALA A 404 10.45 6.92 -9.69
N VAL A 405 10.57 6.89 -8.35
CA VAL A 405 11.03 5.72 -7.60
C VAL A 405 10.10 5.37 -6.44
N CYS A 406 10.19 4.11 -5.99
CA CYS A 406 9.70 3.68 -4.68
C CYS A 406 10.87 3.61 -3.68
N SER A 407 10.55 3.49 -2.39
CA SER A 407 11.53 3.15 -1.33
C SER A 407 12.08 1.72 -1.46
N SER A 408 11.44 0.88 -2.27
CA SER A 408 11.76 -0.51 -2.54
C SER A 408 12.04 -0.68 -4.04
N GLU A 409 13.21 -1.22 -4.40
CA GLU A 409 13.52 -1.49 -5.81
C GLU A 409 12.64 -2.62 -6.38
N ARG A 410 12.15 -3.54 -5.54
CA ARG A 410 11.15 -4.54 -5.93
C ARG A 410 9.88 -3.85 -6.45
N ASP A 411 9.41 -2.82 -5.76
CA ASP A 411 8.25 -2.02 -6.15
C ASP A 411 8.55 -1.19 -7.40
N THR A 412 9.72 -0.52 -7.44
CA THR A 412 10.17 0.26 -8.60
C THR A 412 10.15 -0.60 -9.88
N SER A 413 10.75 -1.78 -9.83
CA SER A 413 10.78 -2.74 -10.93
C SER A 413 9.40 -3.35 -11.25
N MET A 414 8.55 -3.59 -10.24
CA MET A 414 7.17 -4.08 -10.44
C MET A 414 6.29 -3.04 -11.16
N LEU A 415 6.23 -1.81 -10.66
CA LEU A 415 5.42 -0.74 -11.24
C LEU A 415 5.92 -0.37 -12.64
N ARG A 416 7.24 -0.23 -12.84
CA ARG A 416 7.81 0.00 -14.19
C ARG A 416 7.51 -1.14 -15.16
N ARG A 417 7.34 -2.39 -14.70
CA ARG A 417 6.89 -3.51 -15.55
C ARG A 417 5.40 -3.39 -15.89
N ALA A 418 4.56 -3.06 -14.92
CA ALA A 418 3.12 -2.91 -15.08
C ALA A 418 2.73 -1.73 -15.98
N MET A 419 3.32 -0.55 -15.78
CA MET A 419 2.99 0.61 -16.63
C MET A 419 3.40 0.38 -18.09
N ARG A 420 4.57 -0.24 -18.33
CA ARG A 420 5.05 -0.61 -19.68
C ARG A 420 4.19 -1.63 -20.42
N SER A 421 3.35 -2.42 -19.75
CA SER A 421 2.41 -3.31 -20.45
C SER A 421 1.13 -2.59 -20.91
N ARG A 422 0.99 -1.29 -20.62
CA ARG A 422 -0.15 -0.46 -21.03
C ARG A 422 0.21 0.90 -21.66
N GLY A 423 1.49 1.26 -21.78
CA GLY A 423 1.95 2.47 -22.49
C GLY A 423 3.47 2.61 -22.55
N SER A 424 3.96 3.58 -23.33
CA SER A 424 5.39 3.91 -23.41
C SER A 424 5.83 4.80 -22.23
N HIS A 425 7.15 4.99 -22.06
CA HIS A 425 7.66 5.95 -21.08
C HIS A 425 7.18 7.38 -21.38
N ASP A 426 7.08 7.73 -22.66
CA ASP A 426 6.76 9.09 -23.11
C ASP A 426 5.28 9.40 -22.95
N ASP A 427 4.39 8.41 -23.11
CA ASP A 427 2.95 8.55 -22.78
C ASP A 427 2.76 8.86 -21.29
N ILE A 428 3.46 8.13 -20.42
CA ILE A 428 3.42 8.30 -18.96
C ILE A 428 3.97 9.68 -18.58
N ASN A 429 5.13 10.08 -19.12
CA ASN A 429 5.75 11.36 -18.84
C ASN A 429 4.89 12.54 -19.34
N MET A 430 4.32 12.44 -20.56
CA MET A 430 3.41 13.43 -21.12
C MET A 430 2.14 13.56 -20.26
N TRP A 431 1.54 12.45 -19.83
CA TRP A 431 0.36 12.48 -18.97
C TRP A 431 0.63 13.17 -17.63
N ILE A 432 1.71 12.76 -16.95
CA ILE A 432 2.11 13.36 -15.66
C ILE A 432 2.42 14.86 -15.82
N GLY A 433 3.04 15.27 -16.93
CA GLY A 433 3.23 16.68 -17.27
C GLY A 433 1.92 17.44 -17.44
N ARG A 434 0.89 16.85 -18.06
CA ARG A 434 -0.45 17.47 -18.15
C ARG A 434 -1.05 17.68 -16.76
N VAL A 435 -1.08 16.64 -15.91
CA VAL A 435 -1.64 16.73 -14.55
C VAL A 435 -0.95 17.81 -13.71
N LEU A 436 0.37 17.93 -13.80
CA LEU A 436 1.15 18.94 -13.07
C LEU A 436 0.83 20.39 -13.53
N PHE A 437 0.58 20.62 -14.82
CA PHE A 437 0.50 21.97 -15.40
C PHE A 437 -0.90 22.43 -15.85
N HIS A 438 -1.93 21.56 -15.82
CA HIS A 438 -3.30 21.88 -16.23
C HIS A 438 -4.27 21.85 -15.03
N SER A 439 -3.89 22.54 -13.95
CA SER A 439 -4.58 22.50 -12.64
C SER A 439 -4.59 23.84 -11.90
#